data_AF-A0A3P7H7H4-F1
#
_entry.id   AF-A0A3P7H7H4-F1
#
_cell.length_a   1.000
_cell.length_b   1.000
_cell.length_c   1.000
_cell.angle_alpha   90.00
_cell.angle_beta   90.00
_cell.angle_gamma   90.00
#
_symmetry.space_group_name_H-M   'P 1'
#
loop_
_entity.id
_entity.type
_entity.pdbx_description
1 polymer ?
#
loop_
_entity_poly.entity_id
_entity_poly.type
_entity_poly.pdbx_seq_one_letter_code
_entity_poly.pdbx_strand_id
1 'polypeptide(L)'
;MLFRWNPKFNDYVFVHNNDIYYSESPESNYIYRLTNGNNPMIYNGLCDWIYEEEILSSNAYLAYLTIDDRYVQQIEFPIFDHNQYPTTNRVPYPKTGVDQLPRVTLSIWSRVTKETRRMHIALRHESLMTYLFSASWVTLYGKDHLIAVFANRYQNFTSITICTFDSAKCVLNYDQRYVIGQQHLWAEPEDYRIRSFTDDAYFVLLPHRKPSGEVFTQVAKVFVPVNPCFLFVFEPILY
;
A
#
# COMPACT_ATOMS: atom_id res chain seq x y z
N MET A 1 12.37 -10.99 9.88
CA MET A 1 11.22 -11.23 10.79
C MET A 1 10.61 -9.87 11.09
N LEU A 2 9.34 -9.67 10.75
CA LEU A 2 8.62 -8.43 11.04
C LEU A 2 7.79 -8.63 12.31
N PHE A 3 7.81 -7.67 13.23
CA PHE A 3 7.01 -7.64 14.45
C PHE A 3 6.51 -6.21 14.68
N ARG A 4 5.22 -6.05 14.99
CA ARG A 4 4.61 -4.75 15.30
C ARG A 4 3.63 -4.88 16.45
N TRP A 5 3.77 -3.99 17.43
CA TRP A 5 2.74 -3.76 18.45
C TRP A 5 1.56 -3.01 17.85
N ASN A 6 0.38 -3.26 18.39
CA ASN A 6 -0.73 -2.35 18.22
C ASN A 6 -0.37 -0.99 18.85
N PRO A 7 -0.61 0.14 18.16
CA PRO A 7 -0.26 1.46 18.68
C PRO A 7 -1.01 1.87 19.96
N LYS A 8 -2.14 1.21 20.29
CA LYS A 8 -2.98 1.56 21.46
C LYS A 8 -3.12 0.47 22.52
N PHE A 9 -2.87 -0.78 22.16
CA PHE A 9 -3.14 -1.94 23.02
C PHE A 9 -1.91 -2.83 23.08
N ASN A 10 -1.93 -3.85 23.94
CA ASN A 10 -0.80 -4.76 24.12
C ASN A 10 -0.85 -5.98 23.18
N ASP A 11 -1.78 -6.01 22.22
CA ASP A 11 -1.77 -7.02 21.18
C ASP A 11 -0.70 -6.72 20.13
N TYR A 12 -0.29 -7.75 19.38
CA TYR A 12 0.76 -7.61 18.38
C TYR A 12 0.55 -8.54 17.20
N VAL A 13 1.22 -8.17 16.12
CA VAL A 13 1.33 -8.96 14.90
C VAL A 13 2.79 -9.27 14.61
N PHE A 14 3.04 -10.42 14.02
CA PHE A 14 4.37 -10.77 13.54
C PHE A 14 4.29 -11.63 12.28
N VAL A 15 5.36 -11.62 11.50
CA VAL A 15 5.50 -12.46 10.31
C VAL A 15 6.51 -13.57 10.58
N HIS A 16 6.08 -14.80 10.34
CA HIS A 16 6.91 -15.98 10.41
C HIS A 16 6.65 -16.87 9.19
N ASN A 17 7.70 -17.29 8.49
CA ASN A 17 7.60 -18.10 7.27
C ASN A 17 6.58 -17.54 6.27
N ASN A 18 6.68 -16.24 5.96
CA ASN A 18 5.81 -15.51 5.04
C ASN A 18 4.32 -15.44 5.42
N ASP A 19 3.97 -15.81 6.66
CA ASP A 19 2.61 -15.70 7.16
C ASP A 19 2.49 -14.75 8.34
N ILE A 20 1.35 -14.06 8.38
CA ILE A 20 1.02 -13.12 9.43
C ILE A 20 0.33 -13.87 10.56
N TYR A 21 0.82 -13.61 11.77
CA TYR A 21 0.28 -14.11 13.01
C TYR A 21 -0.11 -12.93 13.90
N TYR A 22 -1.10 -13.17 14.75
CA TYR A 22 -1.65 -12.20 15.68
C TYR A 22 -1.79 -12.81 17.07
N SER A 23 -1.44 -12.06 18.10
CA SER A 23 -1.67 -12.42 19.50
C SER A 23 -2.34 -11.27 20.24
N GLU A 24 -3.31 -11.58 21.09
CA GLU A 24 -4.08 -10.59 21.85
C GLU A 24 -3.30 -9.93 22.99
N SER A 25 -2.26 -10.60 23.49
CA SER A 25 -1.31 -10.04 24.45
C SER A 25 -0.03 -10.88 24.48
N PRO A 26 1.05 -10.39 25.13
CA PRO A 26 2.27 -11.16 25.36
C PRO A 26 2.04 -12.44 26.17
N GLU A 27 1.02 -12.44 27.04
CA GLU A 27 0.66 -13.54 27.93
C GLU A 27 -0.39 -14.48 27.32
N SER A 28 -0.91 -14.17 26.14
CA SER A 28 -1.89 -15.01 25.46
C SER A 28 -1.27 -16.37 25.14
N ASN A 29 -1.96 -17.45 25.54
CA ASN A 29 -1.59 -18.81 25.19
C ASN A 29 -2.02 -19.21 23.77
N TYR A 30 -2.68 -18.31 23.05
CA TYR A 30 -3.21 -18.57 21.72
C TYR A 30 -2.70 -17.54 20.71
N ILE A 31 -2.29 -18.03 19.54
CA ILE A 31 -1.82 -17.23 18.41
C ILE A 31 -2.72 -17.52 17.21
N TYR A 32 -3.31 -16.47 16.64
CA TYR A 32 -4.12 -16.54 15.43
C TYR A 32 -3.20 -16.48 14.21
N ARG A 33 -3.28 -17.48 13.32
CA ARG A 33 -2.65 -17.40 11.99
C ARG A 33 -3.63 -16.74 11.03
N LEU A 34 -3.27 -15.57 10.50
CA LEU A 34 -4.15 -14.75 9.65
C LEU A 34 -4.06 -15.12 8.18
N THR A 35 -2.90 -15.62 7.72
CA THR A 35 -2.65 -16.01 6.33
C THR A 35 -2.12 -17.43 6.24
N ASN A 36 -2.27 -18.02 5.06
CA ASN A 36 -1.82 -19.38 4.79
C ASN A 36 -1.04 -19.45 3.46
N GLY A 37 0.15 -18.86 3.47
CA GLY A 37 1.13 -18.90 2.40
C GLY A 37 1.92 -20.20 2.44
N ASN A 38 1.35 -21.28 1.90
CA ASN A 38 2.06 -22.56 1.77
C ASN A 38 3.13 -22.56 0.64
N ASN A 39 3.57 -21.38 0.19
CA ASN A 39 4.54 -21.23 -0.88
C ASN A 39 5.59 -20.18 -0.50
N PRO A 40 6.90 -20.49 -0.64
CA PRO A 40 7.97 -19.56 -0.25
C PRO A 40 8.07 -18.31 -1.13
N MET A 41 7.44 -18.29 -2.32
CA MET A 41 7.37 -17.14 -3.23
C MET A 41 6.09 -16.33 -3.07
N ILE A 42 5.29 -16.63 -2.04
CA ILE A 42 4.15 -15.80 -1.63
C ILE A 42 4.50 -15.19 -0.28
N TYR A 43 4.48 -13.86 -0.21
CA TYR A 43 4.84 -13.09 0.96
C TYR A 43 3.60 -12.37 1.50
N ASN A 44 3.24 -12.61 2.77
CA ASN A 44 2.13 -11.89 3.42
C ASN A 44 2.69 -10.95 4.49
N GLY A 45 2.38 -9.66 4.36
CA GLY A 45 2.81 -8.63 5.31
C GLY A 45 4.32 -8.35 5.29
N LEU A 46 5.05 -8.91 4.32
CA LEU A 46 6.43 -8.55 4.03
C LEU A 46 6.47 -7.91 2.67
N CYS A 47 7.33 -6.92 2.53
CA CYS A 47 7.63 -6.30 1.26
C CYS A 47 8.77 -7.06 0.58
N ASP A 48 8.74 -7.10 -0.75
CA ASP A 48 9.89 -7.53 -1.55
C ASP A 48 10.85 -6.34 -1.75
N TRP A 49 11.80 -6.44 -2.67
CA TRP A 49 12.76 -5.36 -2.94
C TRP A 49 12.16 -4.13 -3.64
N ILE A 50 10.94 -4.23 -4.20
CA ILE A 50 10.26 -3.18 -4.97
C ILE A 50 9.30 -2.39 -4.08
N TYR A 51 8.66 -3.06 -3.13
CA TYR A 51 7.73 -2.44 -2.21
C TYR A 51 8.46 -2.03 -0.93
N GLU A 52 8.20 -0.83 -0.43
CA GLU A 52 8.82 -0.32 0.81
C GLU A 52 7.88 -0.41 2.02
N GLU A 53 6.56 -0.57 1.79
CA GLU A 53 5.55 -0.38 2.83
C GLU A 53 5.04 -1.70 3.44
N GLU A 54 5.30 -1.87 4.73
CA GLU A 54 4.97 -3.06 5.53
C GLU A 54 3.53 -3.04 6.07
N ILE A 55 3.19 -4.03 6.92
CA ILE A 55 1.93 -4.14 7.66
C ILE A 55 1.54 -2.81 8.32
N LEU A 56 0.30 -2.37 8.07
CA LEU A 56 -0.26 -1.13 8.62
C LEU A 56 -1.40 -1.44 9.58
N SER A 57 -1.21 -1.10 10.86
CA SER A 57 -2.22 -1.31 11.90
C SER A 57 -2.96 -0.03 12.27
N SER A 58 -4.29 -0.11 12.39
CA SER A 58 -5.12 0.86 13.10
C SER A 58 -5.55 0.30 14.46
N ASN A 59 -6.34 1.07 15.20
CA ASN A 59 -6.92 0.65 16.47
C ASN A 59 -7.88 -0.52 16.35
N ALA A 60 -8.38 -0.87 15.16
CA ALA A 60 -9.43 -1.88 14.93
C ALA A 60 -9.05 -2.88 13.83
N TYR A 61 -8.20 -2.45 12.89
CA TYR A 61 -7.93 -3.18 11.67
C TYR A 61 -6.44 -3.33 11.40
N LEU A 62 -6.11 -4.35 10.63
CA LEU A 62 -4.79 -4.60 10.09
C LEU A 62 -4.88 -4.63 8.57
N ALA A 63 -4.17 -3.75 7.88
CA ALA A 63 -4.00 -3.82 6.44
C ALA A 63 -2.65 -4.45 6.12
N TYR A 64 -2.63 -5.34 5.14
CA TYR A 64 -1.40 -5.97 4.68
C TYR A 64 -1.48 -6.29 3.18
N LEU A 65 -0.31 -6.39 2.57
CA LEU A 65 -0.14 -6.89 1.23
C LEU A 65 0.17 -8.39 1.21
N THR A 66 -0.38 -9.08 0.23
CA THR A 66 0.12 -10.36 -0.25
C THR A 66 0.80 -10.13 -1.59
N ILE A 67 2.09 -10.46 -1.68
CA ILE A 67 2.91 -10.38 -2.89
C ILE A 67 3.12 -11.81 -3.39
N ASP A 68 2.80 -12.07 -4.66
CA ASP A 68 2.98 -13.36 -5.32
C ASP A 68 4.00 -13.25 -6.46
N ASP A 69 5.21 -13.75 -6.18
CA ASP A 69 6.38 -13.70 -7.04
C ASP A 69 6.61 -14.97 -7.86
N ARG A 70 5.67 -15.93 -7.83
CA ARG A 70 5.83 -17.22 -8.51
C ARG A 70 6.08 -17.11 -10.02
N TYR A 71 5.68 -16.00 -10.62
CA TYR A 71 5.83 -15.73 -12.06
C TYR A 71 6.89 -14.67 -12.34
N VAL A 72 7.59 -14.18 -11.32
CA VAL A 72 8.64 -13.18 -11.48
C VAL A 72 9.94 -13.89 -11.84
N GLN A 73 10.66 -13.33 -12.83
CA GLN A 73 11.96 -13.86 -13.22
C GLN A 73 12.95 -13.78 -12.05
N GLN A 74 13.73 -14.84 -11.86
CA GLN A 74 14.73 -14.90 -10.80
C GLN A 74 16.11 -14.56 -11.35
N ILE A 75 16.87 -13.82 -10.55
CA ILE A 75 18.31 -13.69 -10.75
C ILE A 75 19.04 -14.68 -9.87
N GLU A 76 20.18 -15.14 -10.34
CA GLU A 76 21.08 -16.02 -9.60
C GLU A 76 22.36 -15.28 -9.25
N PHE A 77 22.86 -15.47 -8.03
CA PHE A 77 24.17 -14.97 -7.64
C PHE A 77 24.88 -15.98 -6.72
N PRO A 78 26.22 -16.06 -6.82
CA PRO A 78 26.99 -16.94 -5.95
C PRO A 78 27.11 -16.35 -4.54
N ILE A 79 27.01 -17.22 -3.53
CA ILE A 79 27.33 -16.94 -2.13
C ILE A 79 28.68 -17.60 -1.82
N PHE A 80 29.66 -16.76 -1.51
CA PHE A 80 30.97 -17.17 -1.03
C PHE A 80 30.96 -17.08 0.51
N ASP A 81 30.78 -18.22 1.16
CA ASP A 81 30.79 -18.34 2.63
C ASP A 81 31.96 -19.25 3.06
N HIS A 82 32.00 -19.70 4.31
CA HIS A 82 33.04 -20.55 4.90
C HIS A 82 33.03 -22.00 4.38
N ASN A 83 32.29 -22.29 3.30
CA ASN A 83 32.20 -23.61 2.69
C ASN A 83 33.27 -23.78 1.59
N GLN A 84 33.72 -25.01 1.38
CA GLN A 84 34.73 -25.34 0.36
C GLN A 84 34.31 -24.95 -1.08
N TYR A 85 33.00 -24.95 -1.36
CA TYR A 85 32.45 -24.57 -2.65
C TYR A 85 31.35 -23.51 -2.47
N PRO A 86 31.29 -22.49 -3.35
CA PRO A 86 30.22 -21.50 -3.35
C PRO A 86 28.86 -22.17 -3.60
N THR A 87 27.81 -21.61 -3.02
CA THR A 87 26.43 -21.99 -3.32
C THR A 87 25.77 -20.92 -4.19
N THR A 88 24.76 -21.29 -4.97
CA THR A 88 23.99 -20.32 -5.76
C THR A 88 22.72 -19.98 -5.02
N ASN A 89 22.46 -18.68 -4.85
CA ASN A 89 21.19 -18.17 -4.35
C ASN A 89 20.33 -17.63 -5.49
N ARG A 90 19.01 -17.67 -5.31
CA ARG A 90 18.03 -17.23 -6.30
C ARG A 90 17.04 -16.27 -5.66
N VAL A 91 16.81 -15.12 -6.29
CA VAL A 91 15.88 -14.10 -5.78
C VAL A 91 14.99 -13.61 -6.93
N PRO A 92 13.65 -13.51 -6.73
CA PRO A 92 12.76 -12.84 -7.66
C PRO A 92 13.18 -11.38 -7.88
N TYR A 93 13.41 -11.01 -9.14
CA TYR A 93 13.86 -9.67 -9.50
C TYR A 93 13.36 -9.29 -10.90
N PRO A 94 12.21 -8.59 -11.02
CA PRO A 94 11.76 -8.10 -12.31
C PRO A 94 12.65 -6.96 -12.79
N LYS A 95 13.53 -7.26 -13.74
CA LYS A 95 14.34 -6.24 -14.43
C LYS A 95 13.45 -5.27 -15.20
N THR A 96 14.00 -4.12 -15.54
CA THR A 96 13.32 -3.13 -16.38
C THR A 96 12.80 -3.78 -17.67
N GLY A 97 11.53 -3.50 -18.01
CA GLY A 97 10.90 -3.95 -19.25
C GLY A 97 10.30 -5.36 -19.23
N VAL A 98 10.37 -6.13 -18.14
CA VAL A 98 9.74 -7.47 -18.10
C VAL A 98 8.22 -7.39 -18.00
N ASP A 99 7.48 -8.24 -18.69
CA ASP A 99 6.01 -8.20 -18.64
C ASP A 99 5.44 -8.72 -17.32
N GLN A 100 6.16 -9.62 -16.64
CA GLN A 100 5.72 -10.26 -15.41
C GLN A 100 6.25 -9.50 -14.19
N LEU A 101 5.34 -8.76 -13.55
CA LEU A 101 5.55 -8.11 -12.27
C LEU A 101 4.96 -8.97 -11.13
N PRO A 102 5.41 -8.75 -9.87
CA PRO A 102 4.77 -9.32 -8.70
C PRO A 102 3.26 -9.06 -8.69
N ARG A 103 2.46 -10.07 -8.37
CA ARG A 103 1.02 -9.88 -8.22
C ARG A 103 0.72 -9.46 -6.79
N VAL A 104 0.18 -8.26 -6.63
CA VAL A 104 -0.13 -7.71 -5.30
C VAL A 104 -1.61 -7.78 -4.99
N THR A 105 -1.92 -8.14 -3.76
CA THR A 105 -3.28 -8.15 -3.22
C THR A 105 -3.30 -7.40 -1.89
N LEU A 106 -4.17 -6.40 -1.78
CA LEU A 106 -4.43 -5.69 -0.53
C LEU A 106 -5.56 -6.38 0.24
N SER A 107 -5.32 -6.65 1.52
CA SER A 107 -6.29 -7.26 2.43
C SER A 107 -6.40 -6.44 3.72
N ILE A 108 -7.60 -6.42 4.30
CA ILE A 108 -7.85 -5.85 5.63
C ILE A 108 -8.38 -6.96 6.53
N TRP A 109 -7.79 -7.13 7.70
CA TRP A 109 -8.26 -8.00 8.76
C TRP A 109 -8.83 -7.18 9.92
N SER A 110 -9.95 -7.65 10.50
CA SER A 110 -10.56 -7.02 11.67
C SER A 110 -10.16 -7.74 12.93
N ARG A 111 -9.66 -6.99 13.93
CA ARG A 111 -9.38 -7.54 15.26
C ARG A 111 -10.64 -8.01 15.97
N VAL A 112 -11.77 -7.35 15.71
CA VAL A 112 -13.02 -7.62 16.42
C VAL A 112 -13.67 -8.90 15.89
N THR A 113 -13.87 -9.00 14.57
CA THR A 113 -14.53 -10.16 13.98
C THR A 113 -13.56 -11.31 13.69
N LYS A 114 -12.24 -11.06 13.74
CA LYS A 114 -11.17 -11.99 13.35
C LYS A 114 -11.25 -12.41 11.88
N GLU A 115 -12.00 -11.68 11.05
CA GLU A 115 -12.15 -11.96 9.62
C GLU A 115 -11.17 -11.16 8.77
N THR A 116 -10.70 -11.77 7.68
CA THR A 116 -9.96 -11.10 6.62
C THR A 116 -10.87 -10.85 5.42
N ARG A 117 -10.76 -9.67 4.83
CA ARG A 117 -11.41 -9.32 3.56
C ARG A 117 -10.37 -8.86 2.57
N ARG A 118 -10.40 -9.46 1.38
CA ARG A 118 -9.62 -9.00 0.22
C ARG A 118 -10.27 -7.75 -0.35
N MET A 119 -9.49 -6.70 -0.57
CA MET A 119 -10.00 -5.46 -1.12
C MET A 119 -10.15 -5.54 -2.64
N HIS A 120 -11.33 -5.18 -3.14
CA HIS A 120 -11.58 -4.95 -4.56
C HIS A 120 -11.21 -3.51 -4.92
N ILE A 121 -10.17 -3.33 -5.72
CA ILE A 121 -9.64 -2.01 -6.08
C ILE A 121 -10.35 -1.52 -7.35
N ALA A 122 -11.28 -0.58 -7.19
CA ALA A 122 -12.02 0.02 -8.29
C ALA A 122 -11.28 1.25 -8.83
N LEU A 123 -10.39 1.04 -9.81
CA LEU A 123 -9.69 2.11 -10.54
C LEU A 123 -10.41 2.40 -11.87
N ARG A 124 -10.27 3.62 -12.40
CA ARG A 124 -10.75 3.95 -13.75
C ARG A 124 -10.07 3.14 -14.85
N HIS A 125 -8.82 2.76 -14.61
CA HIS A 125 -8.03 1.92 -15.48
C HIS A 125 -7.54 0.71 -14.69
N GLU A 126 -8.26 -0.41 -14.79
CA GLU A 126 -7.84 -1.70 -14.27
C GLU A 126 -6.67 -2.21 -15.11
N SER A 127 -5.45 -1.79 -14.78
CA SER A 127 -4.24 -2.38 -15.35
C SER A 127 -3.60 -3.29 -14.30
N LEU A 128 -3.10 -4.45 -14.73
CA LEU A 128 -2.23 -5.33 -13.91
C LEU A 128 -0.88 -4.68 -13.57
N MET A 129 -0.67 -3.45 -14.04
CA MET A 129 0.59 -2.71 -14.05
C MET A 129 0.47 -1.54 -13.06
N THR A 130 -0.11 -1.77 -11.89
CA THR A 130 -0.18 -0.78 -10.80
C THR A 130 0.62 -1.24 -9.59
N TYR A 131 1.41 -0.33 -9.04
CA TYR A 131 2.14 -0.50 -7.79
C TYR A 131 1.34 0.17 -6.67
N LEU A 132 1.27 -0.44 -5.49
CA LEU A 132 0.90 0.30 -4.29
C LEU A 132 2.09 1.21 -3.93
N PHE A 133 1.89 2.52 -3.95
CA PHE A 133 2.88 3.53 -3.56
C PHE A 133 2.89 3.73 -2.05
N SER A 134 1.71 3.86 -1.46
CA SER A 134 1.55 4.06 -0.03
C SER A 134 0.21 3.55 0.43
N ALA A 135 0.13 3.26 1.72
CA ALA A 135 -1.14 3.10 2.39
C ALA A 135 -1.08 3.75 3.77
N SER A 136 -2.20 4.30 4.23
CA SER A 136 -2.26 5.05 5.49
C SER A 136 -3.65 4.96 6.08
N TRP A 137 -3.74 4.69 7.38
CA TRP A 137 -5.00 4.74 8.11
C TRP A 137 -5.36 6.18 8.44
N VAL A 138 -6.60 6.56 8.16
CA VAL A 138 -7.19 7.85 8.55
C VAL A 138 -8.53 7.60 9.23
N THR A 139 -8.96 8.52 10.08
CA THR A 139 -10.30 8.49 10.66
C THR A 139 -11.12 9.63 10.08
N LEU A 140 -12.16 9.30 9.30
CA LEU A 140 -13.05 10.26 8.66
C LEU A 140 -14.48 9.96 9.11
N TYR A 141 -15.26 10.99 9.43
CA TYR A 141 -16.63 10.87 9.91
C TYR A 141 -16.78 9.84 11.05
N GLY A 142 -15.80 9.81 11.96
CA GLY A 142 -15.74 8.87 13.08
C GLY A 142 -15.48 7.40 12.73
N LYS A 143 -15.07 7.07 11.50
CA LYS A 143 -14.74 5.70 11.06
C LYS A 143 -13.32 5.60 10.53
N ASP A 144 -12.68 4.47 10.81
CA ASP A 144 -11.36 4.16 10.25
C ASP A 144 -11.48 3.79 8.76
N HIS A 145 -10.73 4.49 7.93
CA HIS A 145 -10.59 4.25 6.50
C HIS A 145 -9.12 4.03 6.16
N LEU A 146 -8.85 3.13 5.22
CA LEU A 146 -7.50 2.96 4.69
C LEU A 146 -7.40 3.73 3.37
N ILE A 147 -6.54 4.74 3.32
CA ILE A 147 -6.14 5.36 2.07
C ILE A 147 -5.09 4.47 1.44
N ALA A 148 -5.31 4.01 0.21
CA ALA A 148 -4.35 3.24 -0.56
C ALA A 148 -4.08 3.95 -1.89
N VAL A 149 -2.82 4.28 -2.15
CA VAL A 149 -2.40 5.00 -3.35
C VAL A 149 -1.74 4.03 -4.31
N PHE A 150 -2.25 3.99 -5.53
CA PHE A 150 -1.70 3.18 -6.60
C PHE A 150 -1.06 4.07 -7.65
N ALA A 151 0.08 3.66 -8.20
CA ALA A 151 0.67 4.29 -9.37
C ALA A 151 0.69 3.31 -10.53
N ASN A 152 0.58 3.80 -11.76
CA ASN A 152 0.83 2.96 -12.92
C ASN A 152 2.33 2.61 -13.05
N ARG A 153 2.64 1.66 -13.93
CA ARG A 153 4.01 1.17 -14.12
C ARG A 153 5.04 2.22 -14.50
N TYR A 154 4.61 3.23 -15.25
CA TYR A 154 5.46 4.37 -15.64
C TYR A 154 5.57 5.43 -14.55
N GLN A 155 4.86 5.26 -13.44
CA GLN A 155 4.80 6.18 -12.30
C GLN A 155 4.40 7.60 -12.71
N ASN A 156 3.65 7.76 -13.80
CA ASN A 156 3.22 9.06 -14.32
C ASN A 156 1.71 9.29 -14.15
N PHE A 157 1.04 8.37 -13.47
CA PHE A 157 -0.35 8.45 -13.08
C PHE A 157 -0.54 7.76 -11.73
N THR A 158 -1.17 8.44 -10.79
CA THR A 158 -1.52 7.87 -9.48
C THR A 158 -3.03 7.98 -9.21
N SER A 159 -3.53 7.03 -8.43
CA SER A 159 -4.91 6.93 -8.01
C SER A 159 -4.95 6.76 -6.49
N ILE A 160 -5.48 7.76 -5.80
CA ILE A 160 -5.73 7.73 -4.36
C ILE A 160 -7.12 7.12 -4.14
N THR A 161 -7.17 6.01 -3.44
CA THR A 161 -8.40 5.27 -3.15
C THR A 161 -8.71 5.22 -1.66
N ILE A 162 -9.99 5.14 -1.32
CA ILE A 162 -10.48 4.97 0.05
C ILE A 162 -11.03 3.55 0.19
N CYS A 163 -10.40 2.74 1.02
CA CYS A 163 -10.75 1.36 1.29
C CYS A 163 -11.54 1.23 2.60
N THR A 164 -12.56 0.37 2.59
CA THR A 164 -13.37 0.06 3.77
C THR A 164 -13.53 -1.44 3.96
N PHE A 165 -13.40 -1.89 5.21
CA PHE A 165 -13.53 -3.31 5.57
C PHE A 165 -14.93 -3.86 5.23
N ASP A 166 -15.99 -3.15 5.64
CA ASP A 166 -17.37 -3.63 5.51
C ASP A 166 -17.80 -3.87 4.05
N SER A 167 -17.39 -2.98 3.14
CA SER A 167 -17.74 -3.12 1.71
C SER A 167 -16.76 -4.00 0.93
N ALA A 168 -15.59 -4.29 1.52
CA ALA A 168 -14.46 -4.94 0.85
C ALA A 168 -14.02 -4.25 -0.46
N LYS A 169 -14.19 -2.92 -0.55
CA LYS A 169 -13.86 -2.12 -1.74
C LYS A 169 -12.92 -0.98 -1.39
N CYS A 170 -12.02 -0.69 -2.33
CA CYS A 170 -11.30 0.56 -2.44
C CYS A 170 -11.90 1.37 -3.58
N VAL A 171 -12.47 2.53 -3.27
CA VAL A 171 -13.12 3.42 -4.25
C VAL A 171 -12.18 4.57 -4.57
N LEU A 172 -12.04 4.90 -5.85
CA LEU A 172 -11.27 6.06 -6.29
C LEU A 172 -11.81 7.36 -5.68
N ASN A 173 -10.91 8.15 -5.10
CA ASN A 173 -11.21 9.49 -4.62
C ASN A 173 -10.52 10.57 -5.45
N TYR A 174 -9.27 10.35 -5.85
CA TYR A 174 -8.50 11.33 -6.61
C TYR A 174 -7.51 10.68 -7.57
N ASP A 175 -7.36 11.23 -8.77
CA ASP A 175 -6.34 10.82 -9.74
C ASP A 175 -5.38 11.99 -10.00
N GLN A 176 -4.07 11.72 -10.01
CA GLN A 176 -3.06 12.68 -10.43
C GLN A 176 -2.34 12.20 -11.68
N ARG A 177 -2.33 13.02 -12.72
CA ARG A 177 -1.49 12.82 -13.91
C ARG A 177 -0.24 13.68 -13.81
N TYR A 178 0.91 13.11 -14.14
CA TYR A 178 2.21 13.79 -14.09
C TYR A 178 2.70 14.29 -15.46
N VAL A 179 1.82 14.30 -16.44
CA VAL A 179 1.99 15.09 -17.67
C VAL A 179 1.34 16.44 -17.43
N ILE A 180 2.15 17.46 -17.11
CA ILE A 180 1.70 18.77 -16.64
C ILE A 180 2.21 19.84 -17.60
N GLY A 181 1.31 20.39 -18.42
CA GLY A 181 1.69 21.26 -19.53
C GLY A 181 2.54 20.49 -20.54
N GLN A 182 3.79 20.90 -20.75
CA GLN A 182 4.75 20.23 -21.64
C GLN A 182 5.74 19.33 -20.87
N GLN A 183 5.64 19.26 -19.54
CA GLN A 183 6.56 18.49 -18.71
C GLN A 183 6.05 17.06 -18.52
N HIS A 184 6.98 16.11 -18.60
CA HIS A 184 6.76 14.70 -18.30
C HIS A 184 7.47 14.37 -16.99
N LEU A 185 6.71 14.34 -15.90
CA LEU A 185 7.21 14.06 -14.56
C LEU A 185 6.82 12.63 -14.13
N TRP A 186 7.33 12.22 -12.98
CA TRP A 186 6.95 11.00 -12.29
C TRP A 186 6.52 11.31 -10.86
N ALA A 187 5.76 10.39 -10.28
CA ALA A 187 5.28 10.41 -8.92
C ALA A 187 6.35 9.84 -7.99
N GLU A 188 6.50 10.45 -6.82
CA GLU A 188 7.36 9.95 -5.75
C GLU A 188 6.51 9.30 -4.66
N PRO A 189 6.80 8.07 -4.20
CA PRO A 189 6.01 7.40 -3.17
C PRO A 189 5.86 8.20 -1.86
N GLU A 190 6.92 8.89 -1.43
CA GLU A 190 6.92 9.65 -0.16
C GLU A 190 5.94 10.83 -0.17
N ASP A 191 5.66 11.42 -1.35
CA ASP A 191 4.68 12.50 -1.51
C ASP A 191 3.25 12.05 -1.14
N TYR A 192 3.00 10.74 -1.17
CA TYR A 192 1.70 10.11 -0.91
C TYR A 192 1.58 9.50 0.48
N ARG A 193 2.56 9.71 1.37
CA ARG A 193 2.46 9.28 2.78
C ARG A 193 1.50 10.21 3.52
N ILE A 194 0.27 9.77 3.76
CA ILE A 194 -0.74 10.60 4.42
C ILE A 194 -0.47 10.67 5.93
N ARG A 195 0.01 11.83 6.39
CA ARG A 195 0.36 12.06 7.80
C ARG A 195 -0.67 12.89 8.57
N SER A 196 -1.52 13.64 7.85
CA SER A 196 -2.47 14.58 8.44
C SER A 196 -3.82 14.48 7.72
N PHE A 197 -4.90 14.60 8.49
CA PHE A 197 -6.27 14.60 8.00
C PHE A 197 -7.21 15.38 8.93
N THR A 198 -8.31 15.86 8.39
CA THR A 198 -9.49 16.37 9.12
C THR A 198 -10.61 15.33 9.07
N ASP A 199 -11.77 15.62 9.64
CA ASP A 199 -12.91 14.69 9.61
C ASP A 199 -13.44 14.40 8.19
N ASP A 200 -13.20 15.33 7.25
CA ASP A 200 -13.74 15.35 5.90
C ASP A 200 -12.68 15.35 4.78
N ALA A 201 -11.39 15.35 5.11
CA ALA A 201 -10.33 15.50 4.12
C ALA A 201 -8.98 14.94 4.61
N TYR A 202 -8.06 14.70 3.68
CA TYR A 202 -6.67 14.40 3.97
C TYR A 202 -5.73 15.36 3.26
N PHE A 203 -4.49 15.44 3.75
CA PHE A 203 -3.44 16.28 3.16
C PHE A 203 -2.40 15.40 2.48
N VAL A 204 -2.05 15.77 1.25
CA VAL A 204 -1.11 15.05 0.38
C VAL A 204 -0.25 16.03 -0.41
N LEU A 205 0.96 15.64 -0.79
CA LEU A 205 1.81 16.47 -1.64
C LEU A 205 1.45 16.21 -3.12
N LEU A 206 1.06 17.26 -3.83
CA LEU A 206 0.69 17.18 -5.25
C LEU A 206 1.39 18.26 -6.07
N PRO A 207 1.70 17.99 -7.35
CA PRO A 207 2.32 18.97 -8.23
C PRO A 207 1.31 20.05 -8.65
N HIS A 208 1.70 21.31 -8.51
CA HIS A 208 0.92 22.47 -8.95
C HIS A 208 1.71 23.30 -9.97
N ARG A 209 1.10 23.58 -11.12
CA ARG A 209 1.69 24.42 -12.17
C ARG A 209 1.36 25.90 -11.94
N LYS A 210 2.37 26.74 -11.77
CA LYS A 210 2.22 28.20 -11.67
C LYS A 210 1.97 28.84 -13.05
N PRO A 211 1.42 30.07 -13.11
CA PRO A 211 1.30 30.82 -14.36
C PRO A 211 2.63 31.04 -15.09
N SER A 212 3.76 31.10 -14.37
CA SER A 212 5.12 31.15 -14.93
C SER A 212 5.50 29.91 -15.75
N GLY A 213 4.75 28.81 -15.60
CA GLY A 213 5.00 27.53 -16.25
C GLY A 213 5.77 26.53 -15.40
N GLU A 214 6.35 26.97 -14.29
CA GLU A 214 7.04 26.12 -13.31
C GLU A 214 6.05 25.21 -12.57
N VAL A 215 6.50 24.01 -12.21
CA VAL A 215 5.72 23.02 -11.44
C VAL A 215 6.42 22.79 -10.11
N PHE A 216 5.69 22.99 -9.02
CA PHE A 216 6.19 22.75 -7.66
C PHE A 216 5.25 21.81 -6.93
N THR A 217 5.82 20.88 -6.16
CA THR A 217 5.06 20.05 -5.22
C THR A 217 4.60 20.91 -4.03
N GLN A 218 3.31 20.84 -3.71
CA GLN A 218 2.70 21.61 -2.63
C GLN A 218 1.73 20.74 -1.83
N VAL A 219 1.43 21.16 -0.60
CA VAL A 219 0.40 20.52 0.21
C VAL A 219 -0.97 20.81 -0.41
N ALA A 220 -1.70 19.76 -0.76
CA ALA A 220 -3.07 19.81 -1.21
C ALA A 220 -4.00 19.23 -0.14
N LYS A 221 -5.12 19.92 0.12
CA LYS A 221 -6.25 19.38 0.89
C LYS A 221 -7.18 18.67 -0.08
N VAL A 222 -7.41 17.37 0.11
CA VAL A 222 -8.32 16.58 -0.74
C VAL A 222 -9.50 16.12 0.09
N PHE A 223 -10.70 16.58 -0.29
CA PHE A 223 -11.94 16.24 0.39
C PHE A 223 -12.36 14.79 0.11
N VAL A 224 -13.04 14.19 1.08
CA VAL A 224 -13.65 12.87 1.01
C VAL A 224 -15.14 13.03 1.35
N PRO A 225 -16.06 12.73 0.44
CA PRO A 225 -17.48 12.94 0.66
C PRO A 225 -18.02 11.84 1.56
N VAL A 226 -19.10 12.14 2.28
CA VAL A 226 -19.81 11.15 3.10
C VAL A 226 -20.32 9.96 2.25
N ASN A 227 -20.61 10.21 0.97
CA ASN A 227 -20.94 9.19 -0.04
C ASN A 227 -20.05 9.37 -1.28
N PRO A 228 -19.07 8.49 -1.57
CA PRO A 228 -18.14 8.61 -2.70
C PRO A 228 -18.76 8.40 -4.09
N CYS A 229 -20.07 8.64 -4.26
CA CYS A 229 -20.77 8.40 -5.51
C CYS A 229 -20.87 9.63 -6.44
N PHE A 230 -20.32 10.80 -6.10
CA PHE A 230 -20.42 11.99 -6.97
C PHE A 230 -19.12 12.80 -7.02
N LEU A 231 -18.82 13.28 -8.23
CA LEU A 231 -17.61 14.01 -8.66
C LEU A 231 -17.24 15.19 -7.74
N PHE A 232 -15.93 15.44 -7.58
CA PHE A 232 -15.42 16.69 -7.03
C PHE A 232 -14.93 17.67 -8.09
N VAL A 233 -15.34 18.92 -7.89
CA VAL A 233 -14.77 20.15 -8.44
C VAL A 233 -13.73 20.66 -7.44
N PHE A 234 -12.57 21.10 -7.94
CA PHE A 234 -11.50 21.72 -7.16
C PHE A 234 -11.89 23.14 -6.70
N GLU A 235 -11.60 23.48 -5.44
CA GLU A 235 -11.28 24.86 -5.04
C GLU A 235 -9.83 24.89 -4.50
N PRO A 236 -8.89 25.60 -5.15
CA PRO A 236 -7.58 25.83 -4.57
C PRO A 236 -7.70 26.77 -3.37
N ILE A 237 -7.08 26.38 -2.25
CA ILE A 237 -6.89 27.27 -1.10
C ILE A 237 -5.81 28.27 -1.51
N LEU A 238 -6.24 29.48 -1.87
CA LEU A 238 -5.36 30.63 -2.08
C LEU A 238 -4.96 31.19 -0.70
N TYR A 239 -3.66 31.32 -0.46
CA TYR A 239 -3.11 32.25 0.53
C TYR A 239 -2.78 33.57 -0.17
#